data_AF-A0AAN0YHH4-F1
#
_entry.id   AF-A0AAN0YHH4-F1
#
_cell.length_a   1.000
_cell.length_b   1.000
_cell.length_c   1.000
_cell.angle_alpha   90.00
_cell.angle_beta   90.00
_cell.angle_gamma   90.00
#
_symmetry.space_group_name_H-M   'P 1'
#
loop_
_entity.id
_entity.type
_entity.pdbx_description
1 polymer ?
#
loop_
_entity_poly.entity_id
_entity_poly.type
_entity_poly.pdbx_seq_one_letter_code
_entity_poly.pdbx_strand_id
1 'polypeptide(L)'
;MMTNHAVQRLVELAEGIYIETAIPRESHPALRSGFAGYPSNPRWNVRKYQAWKQGKQWRQALDNGQLVVEEQHLVPVVQPECQAPPLPKKTTRDWRSPLKKLTFSLN
;
A
#
# COMPACT_ATOMS: atom_id res chain seq x y z
N MET A 1 -13.51 -11.66 20.89
CA MET A 1 -12.90 -11.19 19.62
C MET A 1 -11.47 -11.70 19.58
N MET A 2 -11.14 -12.67 18.72
CA MET A 2 -9.77 -13.17 18.58
C MET A 2 -9.02 -12.26 17.62
N THR A 3 -8.07 -11.48 18.12
CA THR A 3 -7.09 -10.78 17.29
C THR A 3 -6.19 -11.83 16.66
N ASN A 4 -6.42 -12.13 15.37
CA ASN A 4 -5.47 -12.91 14.58
C ASN A 4 -4.20 -12.07 14.46
N HIS A 5 -3.25 -12.26 15.38
CA HIS A 5 -1.93 -11.67 15.29
C HIS A 5 -1.23 -12.29 14.07
N ALA A 6 -1.24 -11.55 12.97
CA ALA A 6 -0.52 -11.93 11.77
C ALA A 6 0.98 -11.91 12.11
N VAL A 7 1.57 -13.09 12.29
CA VAL A 7 3.00 -13.24 12.55
C VAL A 7 3.75 -12.81 11.29
N GLN A 8 4.38 -11.64 11.34
CA GLN A 8 5.29 -11.17 10.30
C GLN A 8 6.53 -12.05 10.28
N ARG A 9 6.97 -12.41 9.08
CA ARG A 9 8.15 -13.25 8.85
C ARG A 9 9.01 -12.60 7.78
N LEU A 10 10.32 -12.56 8.02
CA LEU A 10 11.30 -12.15 7.03
C LEU A 10 11.53 -13.28 6.03
N VAL A 11 11.42 -12.98 4.74
CA VAL A 11 11.57 -13.94 3.64
C VAL A 11 12.51 -13.36 2.60
N GLU A 12 13.58 -14.10 2.29
CA GLU A 12 14.42 -13.82 1.14
C GLU A 12 13.67 -14.20 -0.15
N LEU A 13 13.47 -13.25 -1.06
CA LEU A 13 12.79 -13.42 -2.35
C LEU A 13 13.75 -13.80 -3.48
N ALA A 14 14.91 -13.16 -3.50
CA ALA A 14 16.04 -13.38 -4.39
C ALA A 14 17.33 -13.07 -3.62
N GLU A 15 18.49 -13.34 -4.22
CA GLU A 15 19.79 -13.12 -3.59
C GLU A 15 19.91 -11.68 -3.08
N GLY A 16 19.99 -11.52 -1.74
CA GLY A 16 20.11 -10.22 -1.10
C GLY A 16 18.85 -9.35 -1.14
N ILE A 17 17.66 -9.90 -1.42
CA ILE A 17 16.38 -9.18 -1.40
C ILE A 17 15.44 -9.85 -0.40
N TYR A 18 15.06 -9.11 0.64
CA TYR A 18 14.22 -9.57 1.74
C TYR A 18 12.90 -8.80 1.81
N ILE A 19 11.86 -9.46 2.32
CA ILE A 19 10.57 -8.84 2.61
C ILE A 19 9.98 -9.36 3.92
N GLU A 20 9.35 -8.47 4.67
CA GLU A 20 8.51 -8.85 5.80
C GLU A 20 7.10 -9.14 5.32
N THR A 21 6.61 -10.34 5.61
CA THR A 21 5.28 -10.76 5.16
C THR A 21 4.56 -11.62 6.20
N ALA A 22 3.25 -11.46 6.27
CA ALA A 22 2.37 -12.33 7.06
C ALA A 22 2.12 -13.68 6.36
N ILE A 23 2.61 -13.87 5.13
CA ILE A 23 2.44 -15.12 4.37
C ILE A 23 3.07 -16.29 5.14
N PRO A 24 2.34 -17.40 5.30
CA PRO A 24 2.82 -18.54 6.06
C PRO A 24 3.95 -19.27 5.31
N ARG A 25 4.84 -19.92 6.06
CA ARG A 25 6.12 -20.44 5.55
C ARG A 25 5.96 -21.48 4.44
N GLU A 26 4.86 -22.23 4.47
CA GLU A 26 4.57 -23.27 3.47
C GLU A 26 4.29 -22.66 2.08
N SER A 27 3.96 -21.37 2.03
CA SER A 27 3.68 -20.62 0.80
C SER A 27 4.89 -19.80 0.31
N HIS A 28 5.99 -19.73 1.06
CA HIS A 28 7.20 -18.99 0.65
C HIS A 28 7.81 -19.49 -0.67
N PRO A 29 7.86 -20.80 -0.98
CA PRO A 29 8.35 -21.25 -2.28
C PRO A 29 7.52 -20.72 -3.45
N ALA A 30 6.19 -20.65 -3.28
CA ALA A 30 5.30 -20.10 -4.30
C ALA A 30 5.52 -18.58 -4.45
N LEU A 31 5.66 -17.86 -3.34
CA LEU A 31 5.99 -16.44 -3.32
C LEU A 31 7.28 -16.13 -4.09
N ARG A 32 8.37 -16.85 -3.76
CA ARG A 32 9.67 -16.75 -4.44
C ARG A 32 9.56 -17.05 -5.93
N SER A 33 8.84 -18.10 -6.29
CA SER A 33 8.68 -18.47 -7.70
C SER A 33 7.95 -17.39 -8.50
N GLY A 34 6.94 -16.74 -7.91
CA GLY A 34 6.22 -15.64 -8.52
C GLY A 34 7.12 -14.42 -8.73
N PHE A 35 7.92 -14.07 -7.72
CA PHE A 35 8.90 -13.00 -7.80
C PHE A 35 9.98 -13.26 -8.87
N ALA A 36 10.49 -14.49 -8.95
CA ALA A 36 11.44 -14.90 -9.99
C ALA A 36 10.81 -15.03 -11.39
N GLY A 37 9.48 -14.95 -11.52
CA GLY A 37 8.73 -15.00 -12.78
C GLY A 37 8.50 -16.38 -13.36
N TYR A 38 8.59 -17.43 -12.54
CA TYR A 38 8.17 -18.77 -12.96
C TYR A 38 6.66 -18.83 -13.21
N PRO A 39 6.20 -19.72 -14.11
CA PRO A 39 4.78 -19.94 -14.33
C PRO A 39 4.09 -20.47 -13.07
N SER A 40 2.77 -20.30 -12.98
CA SER A 40 2.00 -20.88 -11.89
C SER A 40 2.06 -22.41 -11.94
N ASN A 41 2.26 -23.05 -10.78
CA ASN A 41 2.20 -24.50 -10.70
C ASN A 41 0.73 -24.94 -10.53
N PRO A 42 0.16 -25.76 -11.45
CA PRO A 42 -1.24 -26.20 -11.35
C PRO A 42 -1.53 -27.08 -10.14
N ARG A 43 -0.49 -27.64 -9.49
CA ARG A 43 -0.62 -28.45 -8.27
C ARG A 43 -0.73 -27.61 -6.99
N TRP A 44 -0.58 -26.29 -7.07
CA TRP A 44 -0.71 -25.43 -5.91
C TRP A 44 -2.16 -25.27 -5.47
N ASN A 45 -2.36 -25.30 -4.16
CA ASN A 45 -3.62 -24.89 -3.57
C ASN A 45 -3.81 -23.37 -3.71
N VAL A 46 -5.02 -22.90 -3.39
CA VAL A 46 -5.40 -21.48 -3.50
C VAL A 46 -4.45 -20.55 -2.73
N ARG A 47 -4.01 -20.95 -1.52
CA ARG A 47 -3.10 -20.15 -0.69
C ARG A 47 -1.73 -19.96 -1.34
N LYS A 48 -1.17 -21.03 -1.91
CA LYS A 48 0.10 -21.00 -2.65
C LYS A 48 -0.03 -20.19 -3.93
N TYR A 49 -1.14 -20.35 -4.66
CA TYR A 49 -1.40 -19.54 -5.85
C TYR A 49 -1.51 -18.05 -5.54
N GLN A 50 -2.18 -17.68 -4.45
CA GLN A 50 -2.25 -16.29 -3.98
C GLN A 50 -0.85 -15.74 -3.63
N ALA A 51 -0.03 -16.53 -2.94
CA ALA A 51 1.34 -16.14 -2.64
C ALA A 51 2.19 -15.96 -3.91
N TRP A 52 2.08 -16.86 -4.89
CA TRP A 52 2.72 -16.70 -6.19
C TRP A 52 2.26 -15.42 -6.91
N LYS A 53 0.96 -15.14 -6.92
CA LYS A 53 0.40 -13.93 -7.52
C LYS A 53 0.96 -12.67 -6.86
N GLN A 54 1.09 -12.68 -5.53
CA GLN A 54 1.69 -11.58 -4.77
C GLN A 54 3.16 -11.35 -5.17
N GLY A 55 3.95 -12.42 -5.25
CA GLY A 55 5.35 -12.34 -5.69
C GLY A 55 5.47 -11.78 -7.11
N LYS A 56 4.59 -12.21 -8.02
CA LYS A 56 4.52 -11.69 -9.39
C LYS A 56 4.19 -10.19 -9.42
N GLN A 57 3.23 -9.75 -8.60
CA GLN A 57 2.87 -8.34 -8.48
C GLN A 57 4.03 -7.50 -7.96
N TRP A 58 4.78 -7.99 -6.97
CA TRP A 58 5.96 -7.30 -6.47
C TRP A 58 7.06 -7.17 -7.51
N ARG A 59 7.33 -8.21 -8.31
CA ARG A 59 8.26 -8.11 -9.44
C ARG A 59 7.81 -7.02 -10.41
N GLN A 60 6.54 -7.03 -10.81
CA GLN A 60 5.99 -6.02 -11.71
C GLN A 60 6.08 -4.60 -11.12
N ALA A 61 5.83 -4.46 -9.82
CA ALA A 61 5.95 -3.17 -9.14
C ALA A 61 7.41 -2.70 -9.05
N LEU A 62 8.37 -3.62 -8.93
CA LEU A 62 9.80 -3.34 -9.00
C LEU A 62 10.20 -2.90 -10.41
N ASP A 63 9.77 -3.63 -11.44
CA ASP A 63 10.01 -3.30 -12.86
C ASP A 63 9.40 -1.93 -13.23
N ASN A 64 8.26 -1.57 -12.64
CA ASN A 64 7.58 -0.29 -12.85
C ASN A 64 8.14 0.86 -11.99
N GLY A 65 9.13 0.61 -11.12
CA GLY A 65 9.68 1.61 -10.20
C GLY A 65 8.74 2.04 -9.07
N GLN A 66 7.71 1.25 -8.76
CA GLN A 66 6.81 1.46 -7.62
C GLN A 66 7.38 0.86 -6.31
N LEU A 67 8.22 -0.16 -6.43
CA LEU A 67 9.01 -0.71 -5.33
C LEU A 67 10.50 -0.53 -5.62
N VAL A 68 11.29 -0.33 -4.58
CA VAL A 68 12.75 -0.26 -4.63
C VAL A 68 13.34 -1.21 -3.61
N VAL A 69 14.59 -1.61 -3.84
CA VAL A 69 15.37 -2.37 -2.87
C VAL A 69 16.24 -1.37 -2.10
N GLU A 70 15.93 -1.15 -0.83
CA GLU A 70 16.66 -0.26 0.09
C GLU A 70 17.22 -1.12 1.22
N GLU A 71 18.53 -1.03 1.48
CA GLU A 71 19.21 -1.85 2.51
C GLU A 71 18.85 -3.34 2.46
N GLN A 72 18.74 -3.92 1.26
CA GLN A 72 18.31 -5.31 1.00
C GLN A 72 16.81 -5.59 1.23
N HIS A 73 16.00 -4.61 1.63
CA HIS A 73 14.56 -4.76 1.84
C HIS A 73 13.76 -4.22 0.64
N LEU A 74 12.68 -4.93 0.28
CA LEU A 74 11.75 -4.46 -0.74
C LEU A 74 10.73 -3.49 -0.13
N VAL A 75 10.84 -2.20 -0.47
CA VAL A 75 10.07 -1.10 0.13
C VAL A 75 9.31 -0.35 -0.97
N PRO A 76 8.06 0.10 -0.72
CA PRO A 76 7.37 0.97 -1.66
C PRO A 76 8.08 2.32 -1.78
N VAL A 77 8.18 2.81 -3.02
CA VAL A 77 8.60 4.18 -3.27
C VAL A 77 7.52 5.09 -2.73
N VAL A 78 7.76 5.67 -1.56
CA VAL A 78 7.01 6.85 -1.11
C VAL A 78 7.43 7.95 -2.07
N GLN A 79 6.64 8.16 -3.13
CA GLN A 79 6.74 9.41 -3.85
C GLN A 79 6.46 10.49 -2.81
N PRO A 80 7.39 11.42 -2.52
CA PRO A 80 6.96 12.65 -1.90
C PRO A 80 5.94 13.19 -2.88
N GLU A 81 4.68 13.23 -2.46
CA GLU A 81 3.68 14.00 -3.15
C GLU A 81 4.35 15.28 -3.66
N CYS A 82 4.15 15.60 -4.94
CA CYS A 82 4.35 16.94 -5.43
C CYS A 82 3.88 17.89 -4.33
N GLN A 83 4.81 18.57 -3.65
CA GLN A 83 4.46 19.64 -2.71
C GLN A 83 3.87 20.74 -3.57
N ALA A 84 2.57 20.61 -3.89
CA ALA A 84 1.76 21.76 -4.18
C ALA A 84 1.89 22.67 -2.95
N PRO A 85 2.24 23.95 -3.12
CA PRO A 85 2.36 24.87 -2.00
C PRO A 85 1.10 24.77 -1.13
N PRO A 86 1.22 24.85 0.21
CA PRO A 86 0.09 24.66 1.11
C PRO A 86 -1.03 25.61 0.68
N LEU A 87 -2.12 25.03 0.16
CA LEU A 87 -3.32 25.78 -0.15
C LEU A 87 -3.74 26.51 1.14
N PRO A 88 -4.03 27.83 1.08
CA PRO A 88 -4.43 28.57 2.26
C PRO A 88 -5.64 27.90 2.88
N LYS A 89 -5.56 27.66 4.19
CA LYS A 89 -6.61 27.08 5.03
C LYS A 89 -7.94 27.73 4.63
N LYS A 90 -8.82 26.97 3.99
CA LYS A 90 -10.20 27.42 3.73
C LYS A 90 -10.84 27.62 5.10
N THR A 91 -10.92 28.87 5.52
CA THR A 91 -11.74 29.27 6.66
C THR A 91 -13.16 28.82 6.34
N THR A 92 -13.70 27.97 7.19
CA THR A 92 -15.11 27.62 7.20
C THR A 92 -15.88 28.94 7.26
N ARG A 93 -16.49 29.36 6.16
CA ARG A 93 -17.43 30.48 6.18
C ARG A 93 -18.63 29.98 6.97
N ASP A 94 -18.67 30.37 8.24
CA ASP A 94 -19.83 30.23 9.10
C ASP A 94 -21.04 30.85 8.40
N TRP A 95 -21.93 30.01 7.88
CA TRP A 95 -23.19 30.42 7.25
C TRP A 95 -24.22 30.94 8.27
N ARG A 96 -23.85 31.02 9.55
CA ARG A 96 -24.62 31.69 10.60
C ARG A 96 -24.21 33.15 10.72
N SER A 97 -24.63 33.96 9.74
CA SER A 97 -24.83 35.38 10.01
C SER A 97 -26.23 35.57 10.61
N PRO A 98 -26.38 36.23 11.77
CA PRO A 98 -27.67 36.51 12.36
C PRO A 98 -28.38 37.59 11.52
N LEU A 99 -29.67 37.35 11.27
CA LEU A 99 -30.62 38.24 10.60
C LEU A 99 -30.38 39.72 10.92
N LYS A 100 -29.82 40.47 9.97
CA LYS A 100 -29.86 41.93 9.99
C LYS A 100 -31.30 42.34 9.74
N LYS A 101 -31.96 42.83 10.79
CA LYS A 101 -33.31 43.40 10.75
C LYS A 101 -33.33 44.56 9.76
N LEU A 102 -34.18 44.47 8.74
CA LEU A 102 -34.52 45.59 7.88
C LEU A 102 -35.40 46.56 8.69
N THR A 103 -34.87 47.70 9.08
CA THR A 103 -35.67 48.85 9.52
C THR A 103 -36.04 49.67 8.30
N PHE A 104 -37.31 49.66 7.90
CA PHE A 104 -37.86 50.64 6.97
C PHE A 104 -38.16 51.93 7.73
N SER A 105 -37.55 53.04 7.28
CA SER A 105 -37.94 54.39 7.65
C SER A 105 -38.97 54.87 6.63
N LEU A 106 -40.15 55.25 7.10
CA LEU A 106 -41.14 56.00 6.33
C LEU A 106 -41.09 57.45 6.80
N ASN A 107 -40.93 58.36 5.82
CA ASN A 107 -41.22 59.79 5.96
C ASN A 107 -42.71 60.01 6.25
#